data_AF-C6HK59-F1
#
_entry.id   AF-C6HK59-F1
#
_cell.length_a   1.000
_cell.length_b   1.000
_cell.length_c   1.000
_cell.angle_alpha   90.00
_cell.angle_beta   90.00
_cell.angle_gamma   90.00
#
_symmetry.space_group_name_H-M   'P 1'
#
loop_
_entity.id
_entity.type
_entity.pdbx_description
1 polymer ?
#
loop_
_entity_poly.entity_id
_entity_poly.type
_entity_poly.pdbx_seq_one_letter_code
_entity_poly.pdbx_strand_id
1 'polypeptide(L)'
;MYSAFNERNRAQRLDSMTSLLGQATSNNTRHHQPTTNNHGNTPPPFSTHQIFGIIFNCQKCYLRMMPQLMNGYWNVLYRLIKCLLELVIFVMIVASPRLRHPETGLDLCYVTDEIIATSGPSSTYPRRAYRNPTDSLVRFLDLKHGEDWAIWEFRAEGTGYPDEEVYGRIHHFPFPDHHPPPFALIPHIMASMRNWLLRNGDNWGTMEREMGNIESNDAKGKRVVVVHCKAGKGRSGTIACSFLISERGWEADKALRRFTERRMRARFGEGVSIPSQLREIDDESTLGKADSSTLPAAANDTSPPSVSSDSPFQPVISPKPWPKMFQSIFFSSADVETAIPAIILRPRNKVIIPTSDVNISIDRRAMSAYTGWTMVTSVAHVWFNAYFEGGQAYDSGVFEVDWEALDGIRGTNNRGIKALDRLKVVWRYAEAEKEPEAGAGIQVTGGRVISEPAPGEPVLESHAADWRGQEQQEHGGIDPNASSEDLLRRSL
;
A
#
# COMPACT_ATOMS: atom_id res chain seq x y z
N MET A 1 30.78 0.47 4.39
CA MET A 1 30.53 1.47 5.46
C MET A 1 30.25 0.87 6.84
N TYR A 2 29.60 -0.29 6.98
CA TYR A 2 29.34 -0.90 8.31
C TYR A 2 30.58 -1.43 9.06
N SER A 3 31.67 -1.76 8.34
CA SER A 3 32.92 -2.23 8.96
C SER A 3 33.76 -1.10 9.59
N ALA A 4 33.65 0.14 9.08
CA ALA A 4 34.43 1.28 9.59
C ALA A 4 33.76 1.96 10.81
N PHE A 5 32.43 1.83 10.94
CA PHE A 5 31.67 2.38 12.07
C PHE A 5 31.93 1.60 13.38
N ASN A 6 32.19 0.29 13.27
CA ASN A 6 32.39 -0.57 14.44
C ASN A 6 33.80 -0.45 15.05
N GLU A 7 34.82 -0.09 14.25
CA GLU A 7 36.18 0.14 14.75
C GLU A 7 36.30 1.42 15.57
N ARG A 8 35.60 2.51 15.17
CA ARG A 8 35.60 3.78 15.93
C ARG A 8 34.93 3.64 17.31
N ASN A 9 33.84 2.87 17.41
CA ASN A 9 33.17 2.61 18.68
C ASN A 9 33.98 1.71 19.63
N ARG A 10 34.88 0.87 19.08
CA ARG A 10 35.79 0.03 19.87
C ARG A 10 36.93 0.85 20.49
N ALA A 11 37.46 1.83 19.75
CA ALA A 11 38.49 2.75 20.24
C ALA A 11 37.95 3.65 21.39
N GLN A 12 36.74 4.23 21.23
CA GLN A 12 36.14 5.10 22.26
C GLN A 12 35.83 4.38 23.58
N ARG A 13 35.51 3.07 23.57
CA ARG A 13 35.28 2.31 24.81
C ARG A 13 36.56 1.94 25.56
N LEU A 14 37.68 1.79 24.86
CA LEU A 14 38.99 1.53 25.47
C LEU A 14 39.55 2.79 26.15
N ASP A 15 39.38 3.97 25.54
CA ASP A 15 39.80 5.24 26.15
C ASP A 15 38.99 5.57 27.43
N SER A 16 37.69 5.28 27.44
CA SER A 16 36.84 5.48 28.62
C SER A 16 37.18 4.55 29.79
N MET A 17 37.60 3.31 29.54
CA MET A 17 38.06 2.40 30.60
C MET A 17 39.43 2.79 31.16
N THR A 18 40.31 3.35 30.33
CA THR A 18 41.65 3.79 30.76
C THR A 18 41.58 5.06 31.61
N SER A 19 40.62 5.96 31.31
CA SER A 19 40.31 7.15 32.12
C SER A 19 39.77 6.81 33.51
N LEU A 20 38.89 5.81 33.63
CA LEU A 20 38.31 5.36 34.91
C LEU A 20 39.33 4.69 35.83
N LEU A 21 40.32 3.98 35.29
CA LEU A 21 41.41 3.37 36.06
C LEU A 21 42.46 4.40 36.55
N GLY A 22 42.63 5.52 35.83
CA GLY A 22 43.53 6.62 36.25
C GLY A 22 42.97 7.51 37.37
N GLN A 23 41.64 7.58 37.54
CA GLN A 23 41.01 8.37 38.60
C GLN A 23 40.95 7.64 39.96
N ALA A 24 41.07 6.31 39.97
CA ALA A 24 41.02 5.50 41.20
C ALA A 24 42.35 5.47 41.99
N THR A 25 43.45 6.00 41.44
CA THR A 25 44.80 5.96 42.06
C THR A 25 45.27 7.30 42.64
N SER A 26 44.47 8.38 42.56
CA SER A 26 44.88 9.72 43.03
C SER A 26 44.26 10.17 44.37
N ASN A 27 43.33 9.41 44.96
CA ASN A 27 42.65 9.82 46.20
C ASN A 27 42.89 8.82 47.33
N ASN A 28 44.12 8.71 47.84
CA ASN A 28 44.32 8.23 49.21
C ASN A 28 45.68 8.64 49.80
N THR A 29 45.79 9.89 50.26
CA THR A 29 46.85 10.33 51.17
C THR A 29 46.27 11.31 52.17
N ARG A 30 46.04 10.89 53.43
CA ARG A 30 46.18 11.72 54.64
C ARG A 30 46.12 10.91 55.95
N HIS A 31 47.27 10.93 56.63
CA HIS A 31 47.57 10.98 58.08
C HIS A 31 47.07 9.94 59.11
N HIS A 32 48.08 9.29 59.75
CA HIS A 32 48.36 9.06 61.20
C HIS A 32 47.23 8.60 62.15
N GLN A 33 47.40 7.68 63.13
CA GLN A 33 48.56 7.15 63.88
C GLN A 33 48.18 5.80 64.58
N PRO A 34 49.12 5.03 65.18
CA PRO A 34 48.98 3.59 65.51
C PRO A 34 49.06 3.24 67.02
N THR A 35 48.57 2.05 67.40
CA THR A 35 48.99 1.21 68.57
C THR A 35 48.40 -0.21 68.39
N THR A 36 48.93 -1.37 68.79
CA THR A 36 50.22 -1.94 69.24
C THR A 36 50.03 -3.48 69.27
N ASN A 37 51.10 -4.25 68.97
CA ASN A 37 51.42 -5.64 69.39
C ASN A 37 50.50 -6.79 68.89
N ASN A 38 50.95 -8.01 68.54
CA ASN A 38 52.15 -8.76 68.90
C ASN A 38 52.40 -9.92 67.89
N HIS A 39 53.62 -10.46 67.92
CA HIS A 39 54.26 -11.47 67.06
C HIS A 39 53.55 -12.81 66.79
N GLY A 40 53.86 -13.41 65.61
CA GLY A 40 54.01 -14.88 65.50
C GLY A 40 53.66 -15.56 64.16
N ASN A 41 54.59 -15.56 63.19
CA ASN A 41 54.84 -16.55 62.10
C ASN A 41 53.68 -17.14 61.24
N THR A 42 53.59 -16.68 59.98
CA THR A 42 52.93 -17.38 58.83
C THR A 42 53.98 -17.95 57.86
N PRO A 43 53.72 -19.08 57.16
CA PRO A 43 54.55 -19.55 56.03
C PRO A 43 54.53 -18.54 54.87
N PRO A 44 55.54 -18.48 53.98
CA PRO A 44 55.64 -17.40 53.01
C PRO A 44 54.45 -17.43 52.04
N PRO A 45 53.89 -16.27 51.66
CA PRO A 45 52.86 -16.21 50.63
C PRO A 45 53.44 -16.64 49.29
N PHE A 46 52.62 -17.30 48.45
CA PHE A 46 52.91 -17.49 47.03
C PHE A 46 53.43 -16.17 46.46
N SER A 47 54.61 -16.19 45.83
CA SER A 47 55.15 -14.95 45.29
C SER A 47 54.16 -14.37 44.28
N THR A 48 54.10 -13.04 44.17
CA THR A 48 53.26 -12.33 43.19
C THR A 48 53.37 -12.96 41.80
N HIS A 49 54.56 -13.47 41.42
CA HIS A 49 54.79 -14.20 40.18
C HIS A 49 53.94 -15.47 40.00
N GLN A 50 53.67 -16.24 41.05
CA GLN A 50 52.82 -17.44 40.97
C GLN A 50 51.34 -17.10 40.80
N ILE A 51 50.86 -16.05 41.46
CA ILE A 51 49.49 -15.55 41.32
C ILE A 51 49.27 -14.93 39.93
N PHE A 52 50.22 -14.11 39.46
CA PHE A 52 50.20 -13.57 38.10
C PHE A 52 50.27 -14.68 37.04
N GLY A 53 51.06 -15.74 37.26
CA GLY A 53 51.12 -16.90 36.34
C GLY A 53 49.79 -17.64 36.19
N ILE A 54 49.05 -17.84 37.29
CA ILE A 54 47.73 -18.49 37.28
C ILE A 54 46.69 -17.60 36.58
N ILE A 55 46.66 -16.30 36.91
CA ILE A 55 45.73 -15.34 36.28
C ILE A 55 46.01 -15.23 34.77
N PHE A 56 47.29 -15.11 34.37
CA PHE A 56 47.68 -14.98 32.97
C PHE A 56 47.39 -16.25 32.15
N ASN A 57 47.56 -17.43 32.74
CA ASN A 57 47.18 -18.70 32.09
C ASN A 57 45.66 -18.85 31.97
N CYS A 58 44.89 -18.41 32.96
CA CYS A 58 43.43 -18.41 32.92
C CYS A 58 42.89 -17.43 31.85
N GLN A 59 43.50 -16.25 31.74
CA GLN A 59 43.18 -15.24 30.71
C GLN A 59 43.53 -15.73 29.29
N LYS A 60 44.68 -16.39 29.11
CA LYS A 60 45.04 -17.04 27.83
C LYS A 60 44.06 -18.17 27.46
N CYS A 61 43.59 -18.96 28.42
CA CYS A 61 42.57 -19.98 28.18
C CYS A 61 41.24 -19.35 27.75
N TYR A 62 40.79 -18.29 28.42
CA TYR A 62 39.56 -17.57 28.09
C TYR A 62 39.62 -16.91 26.71
N LEU A 63 40.75 -16.26 26.36
CA LEU A 63 40.99 -15.65 25.06
C LEU A 63 41.12 -16.68 23.92
N ARG A 64 41.53 -17.92 24.21
CA ARG A 64 41.63 -19.00 23.23
C ARG A 64 40.29 -19.72 23.02
N MET A 65 39.42 -19.74 24.03
CA MET A 65 38.10 -20.40 23.99
C MET A 65 36.99 -19.50 23.45
N MET A 66 37.07 -18.18 23.69
CA MET A 66 36.10 -17.18 23.23
C MET A 66 35.86 -17.18 21.70
N PRO A 67 36.88 -17.24 20.82
CA PRO A 67 36.65 -17.30 19.38
C PRO A 67 35.91 -18.57 18.94
N GLN A 68 36.14 -19.70 19.61
CA GLN A 68 35.47 -20.97 19.27
C GLN A 68 34.03 -21.01 19.78
N LEU A 69 33.77 -20.50 20.98
CA LEU A 69 32.42 -20.34 21.51
C LEU A 69 31.62 -19.33 20.69
N MET A 70 32.18 -18.16 20.40
CA MET A 70 31.54 -17.13 19.57
C MET A 70 31.28 -17.63 18.15
N ASN A 71 32.22 -18.35 17.53
CA ASN A 71 31.99 -19.00 16.23
C ASN A 71 30.89 -20.07 16.31
N GLY A 72 30.81 -20.84 17.40
CA GLY A 72 29.72 -21.79 17.64
C GLY A 72 28.36 -21.09 17.72
N TYR A 73 28.23 -20.05 18.54
CA TYR A 73 27.00 -19.25 18.65
C TYR A 73 26.62 -18.57 17.34
N TRP A 74 27.56 -17.96 16.63
CA TRP A 74 27.31 -17.34 15.32
C TRP A 74 26.93 -18.38 14.27
N ASN A 75 27.52 -19.57 14.28
CA ASN A 75 27.14 -20.66 13.35
C ASN A 75 25.75 -21.22 13.67
N VAL A 76 25.40 -21.38 14.95
CA VAL A 76 24.07 -21.82 15.37
C VAL A 76 23.03 -20.75 15.03
N LEU A 77 23.30 -19.48 15.36
CA LEU A 77 22.44 -18.36 15.02
C LEU A 77 22.27 -18.20 13.51
N TYR A 78 23.34 -18.32 12.73
CA TYR A 78 23.28 -18.30 11.26
C TYR A 78 22.46 -19.48 10.73
N ARG A 79 22.64 -20.70 11.24
CA ARG A 79 21.84 -21.87 10.85
C ARG A 79 20.37 -21.70 11.23
N LEU A 80 20.06 -21.13 12.40
CA LEU A 80 18.69 -20.83 12.82
C LEU A 80 18.05 -19.75 11.95
N ILE A 81 18.76 -18.65 11.68
CA ILE A 81 18.29 -17.58 10.78
C ILE A 81 18.10 -18.14 9.38
N LYS A 82 19.04 -18.95 8.86
CA LYS A 82 18.93 -19.61 7.57
C LYS A 82 17.75 -20.56 7.51
N CYS A 83 17.56 -21.44 8.50
CA CYS A 83 16.40 -22.33 8.59
C CYS A 83 15.08 -21.54 8.68
N LEU A 84 15.03 -20.46 9.48
CA LEU A 84 13.85 -19.60 9.56
C LEU A 84 13.57 -18.91 8.22
N LEU A 85 14.60 -18.40 7.55
CA LEU A 85 14.47 -17.78 6.24
C LEU A 85 14.00 -18.80 5.18
N GLU A 86 14.60 -19.99 5.14
CA GLU A 86 14.21 -21.09 4.24
C GLU A 86 12.79 -21.56 4.53
N LEU A 87 12.38 -21.67 5.79
CA LEU A 87 11.02 -22.02 6.19
C LEU A 87 10.01 -20.95 5.77
N VAL A 88 10.33 -19.66 5.99
CA VAL A 88 9.47 -18.54 5.56
C VAL A 88 9.34 -18.53 4.04
N ILE A 89 10.45 -18.67 3.31
CA ILE A 89 10.45 -18.75 1.83
C ILE A 89 9.61 -19.95 1.37
N PHE A 90 9.79 -21.11 1.99
CA PHE A 90 9.04 -22.31 1.68
C PHE A 90 7.53 -22.12 1.87
N VAL A 91 7.10 -21.55 3.02
CA VAL A 91 5.68 -21.24 3.26
C VAL A 91 5.16 -20.24 2.24
N MET A 92 5.92 -19.17 1.92
CA MET A 92 5.52 -18.18 0.93
C MET A 92 5.34 -18.78 -0.48
N ILE A 93 6.14 -19.78 -0.84
CA ILE A 93 6.09 -20.45 -2.14
C ILE A 93 4.96 -21.48 -2.19
N VAL A 94 4.87 -22.36 -1.20
CA VAL A 94 3.96 -23.52 -1.21
C VAL A 94 2.53 -23.10 -0.86
N ALA A 95 2.37 -22.21 0.12
CA ALA A 95 1.08 -21.71 0.57
C ALA A 95 0.61 -20.46 -0.21
N SER A 96 1.31 -20.09 -1.30
CA SER A 96 0.83 -19.01 -2.16
C SER A 96 -0.56 -19.36 -2.71
N PRO A 97 -1.57 -18.48 -2.52
CA PRO A 97 -2.93 -18.72 -3.02
C PRO A 97 -3.03 -18.60 -4.55
N ARG A 98 -1.92 -18.22 -5.21
CA ARG A 98 -1.85 -17.85 -6.62
C ARG A 98 -1.36 -19.00 -7.49
N LEU A 99 -1.89 -19.08 -8.71
CA LEU A 99 -1.45 -20.06 -9.70
C LEU A 99 -0.08 -19.65 -10.29
N ARG A 100 0.77 -20.65 -10.51
CA ARG A 100 2.03 -20.49 -11.23
C ARG A 100 1.84 -20.87 -12.69
N HIS A 101 2.56 -20.20 -13.57
CA HIS A 101 2.59 -20.54 -14.98
C HIS A 101 3.11 -21.98 -15.15
N PRO A 102 2.39 -22.85 -15.88
CA PRO A 102 2.70 -24.28 -15.92
C PRO A 102 4.06 -24.59 -16.53
N GLU A 103 4.50 -23.82 -17.53
CA GLU A 103 5.77 -24.09 -18.24
C GLU A 103 6.99 -23.49 -17.52
N THR A 104 6.85 -22.32 -16.91
CA THR A 104 7.99 -21.56 -16.38
C THR A 104 8.08 -21.58 -14.86
N GLY A 105 7.00 -21.97 -14.17
CA GLY A 105 6.90 -21.94 -12.72
C GLY A 105 6.88 -20.53 -12.11
N LEU A 106 6.85 -19.47 -12.94
CA LEU A 106 6.73 -18.08 -12.51
C LEU A 106 5.33 -17.82 -11.95
N ASP A 107 5.23 -16.93 -10.95
CA ASP A 107 3.95 -16.43 -10.44
C ASP A 107 3.36 -15.40 -11.42
N LEU A 108 2.84 -15.91 -12.53
CA LEU A 108 2.36 -15.19 -13.71
C LEU A 108 1.17 -15.97 -14.33
N CYS A 109 0.18 -15.26 -14.85
CA CYS A 109 -0.89 -15.83 -15.64
C CYS A 109 -1.31 -14.89 -16.79
N TYR A 110 -1.80 -15.48 -17.88
CA TYR A 110 -2.58 -14.75 -18.88
C TYR A 110 -3.99 -14.56 -18.31
N VAL A 111 -4.42 -13.31 -18.13
CA VAL A 111 -5.83 -12.99 -17.82
C VAL A 111 -6.63 -13.12 -19.12
N THR A 112 -6.13 -12.52 -20.19
CA THR A 112 -6.56 -12.73 -21.59
C THR A 112 -5.31 -12.97 -22.45
N ASP A 113 -5.47 -13.10 -23.76
CA ASP A 113 -4.33 -13.29 -24.65
C ASP A 113 -3.48 -12.02 -24.78
N GLU A 114 -4.07 -10.85 -24.45
CA GLU A 114 -3.43 -9.53 -24.48
C GLU A 114 -2.99 -9.03 -23.09
N ILE A 115 -3.54 -9.56 -21.99
CA ILE A 115 -3.21 -9.11 -20.62
C ILE A 115 -2.57 -10.23 -19.82
N ILE A 116 -1.35 -9.98 -19.36
CA ILE A 116 -0.60 -10.83 -18.44
C ILE A 116 -0.59 -10.16 -17.06
N ALA A 117 -0.96 -10.91 -16.02
CA ALA A 117 -0.79 -10.48 -14.63
C ALA A 117 0.33 -11.27 -13.96
N THR A 118 1.24 -10.58 -13.27
CA THR A 118 2.39 -11.22 -12.58
C THR A 118 2.60 -10.63 -11.19
N SER A 119 3.23 -11.40 -10.31
CA SER A 119 3.79 -10.84 -9.08
C SER A 119 4.97 -9.92 -9.41
N GLY A 120 5.23 -8.94 -8.55
CA GLY A 120 6.30 -7.98 -8.80
C GLY A 120 7.67 -8.67 -8.80
N PRO A 121 8.42 -8.61 -9.90
CA PRO A 121 9.71 -9.27 -9.97
C PRO A 121 10.74 -8.56 -9.10
N SER A 122 11.89 -9.20 -8.92
CA SER A 122 12.99 -8.70 -8.10
C SER A 122 14.32 -9.24 -8.58
N SER A 123 15.31 -8.37 -8.72
CA SER A 123 16.69 -8.76 -9.03
C SER A 123 17.57 -8.91 -7.79
N THR A 124 17.22 -8.23 -6.69
CA THR A 124 18.04 -8.22 -5.48
C THR A 124 17.71 -9.35 -4.49
N TYR A 125 18.75 -9.99 -3.95
CA TYR A 125 18.64 -10.89 -2.80
C TYR A 125 18.36 -10.09 -1.51
N PRO A 126 17.53 -10.56 -0.55
CA PRO A 126 16.89 -11.88 -0.49
C PRO A 126 15.54 -11.98 -1.22
N ARG A 127 14.97 -10.86 -1.70
CA ARG A 127 13.63 -10.82 -2.31
C ARG A 127 13.51 -11.74 -3.52
N ARG A 128 14.56 -11.85 -4.32
CA ARG A 128 14.68 -12.79 -5.46
C ARG A 128 14.45 -14.26 -5.09
N ALA A 129 14.67 -14.67 -3.84
CA ALA A 129 14.51 -16.08 -3.43
C ALA A 129 13.04 -16.53 -3.31
N TYR A 130 12.11 -15.59 -3.12
CA TYR A 130 10.68 -15.89 -2.96
C TYR A 130 9.76 -15.11 -3.93
N ARG A 131 10.32 -14.22 -4.75
CA ARG A 131 9.62 -13.51 -5.84
C ARG A 131 10.10 -14.00 -7.20
N ASN A 132 9.39 -13.64 -8.26
CA ASN A 132 9.82 -13.89 -9.63
C ASN A 132 11.19 -13.22 -9.89
N PRO A 133 12.22 -13.95 -10.35
CA PRO A 133 13.46 -13.33 -10.81
C PRO A 133 13.23 -12.50 -12.08
N THR A 134 13.68 -11.24 -12.10
CA THR A 134 13.45 -10.31 -13.22
C THR A 134 13.95 -10.88 -14.56
N ASP A 135 15.18 -11.39 -14.61
CA ASP A 135 15.78 -12.01 -15.79
C ASP A 135 14.98 -13.22 -16.32
N SER A 136 14.31 -13.96 -15.43
CA SER A 136 13.52 -15.12 -15.82
C SER A 136 12.16 -14.72 -16.37
N LEU A 137 11.59 -13.62 -15.87
CA LEU A 137 10.41 -13.00 -16.47
C LEU A 137 10.72 -12.44 -17.86
N VAL A 138 11.79 -11.65 -17.99
CA VAL A 138 12.20 -11.04 -19.27
C VAL A 138 12.49 -12.12 -20.32
N ARG A 139 13.29 -13.13 -19.97
CA ARG A 139 13.57 -14.27 -20.88
C ARG A 139 12.29 -14.97 -21.36
N PHE A 140 11.29 -15.10 -20.49
CA PHE A 140 10.00 -15.69 -20.88
C PHE A 140 9.24 -14.78 -21.85
N LEU A 141 9.19 -13.47 -21.57
CA LEU A 141 8.50 -12.50 -22.40
C LEU A 141 9.17 -12.36 -23.77
N ASP A 142 10.49 -12.30 -23.84
CA ASP A 142 11.24 -12.27 -25.10
C ASP A 142 11.02 -13.54 -25.92
N LEU A 143 11.03 -14.70 -25.28
CA LEU A 143 10.82 -15.98 -25.98
C LEU A 143 9.40 -16.11 -26.56
N LYS A 144 8.38 -15.60 -25.87
CA LYS A 144 6.97 -15.75 -26.28
C LYS A 144 6.45 -14.60 -27.13
N HIS A 145 6.92 -13.38 -26.88
CA HIS A 145 6.37 -12.14 -27.45
C HIS A 145 7.42 -11.27 -28.16
N GLY A 146 8.71 -11.63 -28.12
CA GLY A 146 9.76 -10.85 -28.77
C GLY A 146 9.84 -9.42 -28.25
N GLU A 147 9.53 -8.44 -29.11
CA GLU A 147 9.48 -7.02 -28.74
C GLU A 147 8.08 -6.51 -28.40
N ASP A 148 7.06 -7.35 -28.58
CA ASP A 148 5.65 -6.99 -28.48
C ASP A 148 5.11 -7.15 -27.04
N TRP A 149 5.91 -6.78 -26.02
CA TRP A 149 5.48 -6.73 -24.62
C TRP A 149 5.95 -5.44 -23.91
N ALA A 150 5.13 -4.91 -23.00
CA ALA A 150 5.48 -3.80 -22.11
C ALA A 150 4.82 -3.96 -20.73
N ILE A 151 5.39 -3.34 -19.70
CA ILE A 151 4.99 -3.49 -18.29
C ILE A 151 4.23 -2.25 -17.80
N TRP A 152 3.13 -2.46 -17.07
CA TRP A 152 2.44 -1.43 -16.29
C TRP A 152 2.60 -1.75 -14.81
N GLU A 153 3.17 -0.79 -14.07
CA GLU A 153 3.67 -1.00 -12.72
C GLU A 153 2.99 -0.10 -11.69
N PHE A 154 2.49 -0.70 -10.61
CA PHE A 154 1.59 -0.02 -9.66
C PHE A 154 2.14 0.15 -8.23
N ARG A 155 3.44 -0.09 -7.97
CA ARG A 155 3.99 -0.03 -6.60
C ARG A 155 4.49 1.35 -6.22
N ALA A 156 3.73 2.02 -5.34
CA ALA A 156 4.22 3.20 -4.63
C ALA A 156 5.38 2.89 -3.66
N GLU A 157 5.58 1.63 -3.26
CA GLU A 157 6.72 1.20 -2.46
C GLU A 157 8.00 0.90 -3.28
N GLY A 158 7.97 1.19 -4.59
CA GLY A 158 9.08 1.02 -5.53
C GLY A 158 9.08 -0.29 -6.29
N THR A 159 9.53 -0.23 -7.55
CA THR A 159 9.52 -1.28 -8.58
C THR A 159 10.38 -2.51 -8.23
N GLY A 160 11.45 -2.33 -7.43
CA GLY A 160 12.28 -3.42 -6.89
C GLY A 160 13.23 -4.08 -7.88
N TYR A 161 13.35 -3.48 -9.06
CA TYR A 161 14.34 -3.71 -10.09
C TYR A 161 14.50 -2.39 -10.88
N PRO A 162 15.66 -2.12 -11.49
CA PRO A 162 15.86 -1.00 -12.40
C PRO A 162 15.16 -1.18 -13.75
N ASP A 163 14.73 -0.09 -14.37
CA ASP A 163 14.00 -0.11 -15.65
C ASP A 163 14.86 -0.66 -16.80
N GLU A 164 16.19 -0.51 -16.70
CA GLU A 164 17.12 -1.05 -17.69
C GLU A 164 17.10 -2.59 -17.75
N GLU A 165 16.73 -3.26 -16.65
CA GLU A 165 16.58 -4.72 -16.65
C GLU A 165 15.39 -5.20 -17.50
N VAL A 166 14.45 -4.30 -17.84
CA VAL A 166 13.30 -4.57 -18.71
C VAL A 166 13.32 -3.71 -19.97
N TYR A 167 14.51 -3.30 -20.40
CA TYR A 167 14.73 -2.53 -21.64
C TYR A 167 14.00 -1.17 -21.68
N GLY A 168 13.64 -0.61 -20.54
CA GLY A 168 12.80 0.59 -20.47
C GLY A 168 11.36 0.37 -20.97
N ARG A 169 10.92 -0.87 -21.17
CA ARG A 169 9.54 -1.22 -21.59
C ARG A 169 8.62 -1.27 -20.37
N ILE A 170 8.60 -0.20 -19.59
CA ILE A 170 7.85 -0.10 -18.33
C ILE A 170 7.23 1.30 -18.19
N HIS A 171 5.99 1.31 -17.72
CA HIS A 171 5.17 2.48 -17.46
C HIS A 171 4.78 2.50 -15.98
N HIS A 172 4.99 3.64 -15.30
CA HIS A 172 4.79 3.76 -13.85
C HIS A 172 3.52 4.51 -13.49
N PHE A 173 2.66 3.85 -12.72
CA PHE A 173 1.40 4.38 -12.17
C PHE A 173 1.24 3.95 -10.70
N PRO A 174 2.08 4.45 -9.79
CA PRO A 174 2.18 3.98 -8.41
C PRO A 174 1.00 4.42 -7.57
N PHE A 175 0.44 3.47 -6.81
CA PHE A 175 -0.49 3.77 -5.72
C PHE A 175 -0.29 2.81 -4.52
N PRO A 176 -0.71 3.22 -3.30
CA PRO A 176 -0.40 2.49 -2.08
C PRO A 176 -0.89 1.04 -2.06
N ASP A 177 -0.12 0.15 -1.42
CA ASP A 177 -0.52 -1.26 -1.26
C ASP A 177 -1.83 -1.37 -0.46
N HIS A 178 -2.74 -2.23 -0.91
CA HIS A 178 -4.08 -2.46 -0.33
C HIS A 178 -5.08 -1.29 -0.45
N HIS A 179 -4.79 -0.28 -1.27
CA HIS A 179 -5.73 0.81 -1.57
C HIS A 179 -6.27 0.65 -3.00
N PRO A 180 -7.44 1.24 -3.33
CA PRO A 180 -7.81 1.45 -4.73
C PRO A 180 -6.85 2.45 -5.40
N PRO A 181 -6.75 2.44 -6.74
CA PRO A 181 -6.16 3.57 -7.46
C PRO A 181 -6.88 4.88 -7.10
N PRO A 182 -6.21 6.04 -7.20
CA PRO A 182 -6.94 7.29 -7.35
C PRO A 182 -7.75 7.23 -8.65
N PHE A 183 -9.02 7.58 -8.63
CA PHE A 183 -9.89 7.40 -9.80
C PHE A 183 -9.38 8.18 -11.02
N ALA A 184 -8.81 9.36 -10.77
CA ALA A 184 -8.13 10.20 -11.76
C ALA A 184 -7.00 9.50 -12.54
N LEU A 185 -6.42 8.44 -11.97
CA LEU A 185 -5.32 7.69 -12.57
C LEU A 185 -5.82 6.65 -13.59
N ILE A 186 -7.04 6.12 -13.42
CA ILE A 186 -7.58 5.05 -14.25
C ILE A 186 -7.61 5.44 -15.74
N PRO A 187 -8.18 6.58 -16.16
CA PRO A 187 -8.27 6.92 -17.59
C PRO A 187 -6.89 7.00 -18.26
N HIS A 188 -5.88 7.48 -17.54
CA HIS A 188 -4.50 7.50 -18.06
C HIS A 188 -3.94 6.08 -18.23
N ILE A 189 -4.16 5.20 -17.26
CA ILE A 189 -3.71 3.80 -17.37
C ILE A 189 -4.41 3.10 -18.54
N MET A 190 -5.73 3.26 -18.68
CA MET A 190 -6.53 2.65 -19.76
C MET A 190 -6.01 3.11 -21.12
N ALA A 191 -5.87 4.43 -21.32
CA ALA A 191 -5.36 5.00 -22.55
C ALA A 191 -3.94 4.55 -22.88
N SER A 192 -3.04 4.46 -21.88
CA SER A 192 -1.66 3.99 -22.08
C SER A 192 -1.65 2.53 -22.54
N MET A 193 -2.41 1.65 -21.87
CA MET A 193 -2.54 0.24 -22.25
C MET A 193 -3.18 0.08 -23.63
N ARG A 194 -4.25 0.83 -23.93
CA ARG A 194 -4.90 0.85 -25.26
C ARG A 194 -3.90 1.25 -26.33
N ASN A 195 -3.22 2.38 -26.16
CA ASN A 195 -2.30 2.94 -27.14
C ASN A 195 -1.13 1.99 -27.41
N TRP A 196 -0.67 1.23 -26.42
CA TRP A 196 0.32 0.19 -26.62
C TRP A 196 -0.21 -0.98 -27.46
N LEU A 197 -1.40 -1.47 -27.13
CA LEU A 197 -2.02 -2.62 -27.80
C LEU A 197 -2.39 -2.30 -29.25
N LEU A 198 -2.77 -1.05 -29.53
CA LEU A 198 -2.89 -0.54 -30.89
C LEU A 198 -1.49 -0.42 -31.52
N ARG A 199 -1.23 -1.18 -32.59
CA ARG A 199 -0.01 -0.97 -33.37
C ARG A 199 -0.14 0.39 -34.06
N ASN A 200 0.96 1.12 -34.28
CA ASN A 200 0.92 2.35 -35.08
C ASN A 200 0.29 2.05 -36.45
N GLY A 201 -0.97 2.46 -36.65
CA GLY A 201 -1.76 2.22 -37.87
C GLY A 201 -3.04 1.39 -37.70
N ASP A 202 -3.29 0.77 -36.53
CA ASP A 202 -4.50 -0.01 -36.28
C ASP A 202 -5.65 0.90 -35.81
N ASN A 203 -6.76 0.94 -36.55
CA ASN A 203 -7.95 1.69 -36.15
C ASN A 203 -8.70 0.95 -35.03
N TRP A 204 -8.97 1.66 -33.93
CA TRP A 204 -9.73 1.19 -32.75
C TRP A 204 -11.05 0.46 -33.11
N GLY A 205 -11.77 0.93 -34.13
CA GLY A 205 -13.05 0.34 -34.55
C GLY A 205 -12.99 -0.94 -35.38
N THR A 206 -11.81 -1.43 -35.76
CA THR A 206 -11.66 -2.64 -36.60
C THR A 206 -11.49 -3.92 -35.77
N MET A 207 -11.15 -3.81 -34.49
CA MET A 207 -10.85 -4.97 -33.64
C MET A 207 -12.10 -5.79 -33.27
N GLU A 208 -13.29 -5.18 -33.23
CA GLU A 208 -14.56 -5.88 -32.97
C GLU A 208 -14.99 -6.84 -34.09
N ARG A 209 -14.57 -6.62 -35.34
CA ARG A 209 -15.01 -7.43 -36.49
C ARG A 209 -14.14 -8.66 -36.78
N GLU A 210 -12.96 -8.73 -36.19
CA GLU A 210 -11.94 -9.71 -36.57
C GLU A 210 -11.79 -10.89 -35.58
N MET A 211 -12.53 -10.90 -34.46
CA MET A 211 -12.56 -12.03 -33.53
C MET A 211 -13.34 -13.25 -34.06
N GLY A 212 -14.02 -13.13 -35.21
CA GLY A 212 -14.81 -14.19 -35.82
C GLY A 212 -14.16 -14.91 -37.00
N ASN A 213 -13.14 -14.36 -37.66
CA ASN A 213 -12.61 -14.96 -38.88
C ASN A 213 -11.26 -14.37 -39.31
N ILE A 214 -10.14 -14.84 -38.74
CA ILE A 214 -8.81 -14.55 -39.28
C ILE A 214 -7.95 -15.81 -39.27
N GLU A 215 -8.03 -16.55 -40.38
CA GLU A 215 -6.87 -17.17 -41.01
C GLU A 215 -6.25 -16.12 -41.94
N SER A 216 -5.53 -15.13 -41.41
CA SER A 216 -4.69 -14.24 -42.22
C SER A 216 -3.22 -14.42 -41.85
N ASN A 217 -2.41 -14.49 -42.88
CA ASN A 217 -1.05 -15.03 -42.91
C ASN A 217 0.01 -13.97 -42.56
N ASP A 218 -0.36 -12.92 -41.82
CA ASP A 218 0.59 -11.92 -41.34
C ASP A 218 1.07 -12.30 -39.94
N ALA A 219 2.18 -13.04 -39.90
CA ALA A 219 2.87 -13.54 -38.70
C ALA A 219 3.54 -12.43 -37.88
N LYS A 220 2.83 -11.33 -37.60
CA LYS A 220 3.25 -10.30 -36.66
C LYS A 220 2.53 -10.55 -35.34
N GLY A 221 3.29 -10.85 -34.28
CA GLY A 221 2.77 -11.17 -32.96
C GLY A 221 1.84 -10.06 -32.42
N LYS A 222 0.81 -10.47 -31.68
CA LYS A 222 -0.07 -9.55 -30.97
C LYS A 222 0.69 -8.98 -29.77
N ARG A 223 0.60 -7.66 -29.56
CA ARG A 223 1.16 -7.00 -28.40
C ARG A 223 0.47 -7.44 -27.12
N VAL A 224 1.24 -7.55 -26.04
CA VAL A 224 0.74 -7.88 -24.71
C VAL A 224 1.09 -6.81 -23.69
N VAL A 225 0.17 -6.58 -22.78
CA VAL A 225 0.31 -5.75 -21.59
C VAL A 225 0.63 -6.63 -20.39
N VAL A 226 1.69 -6.30 -19.68
CA VAL A 226 2.10 -7.01 -18.45
C VAL A 226 1.82 -6.13 -17.24
N VAL A 227 0.73 -6.40 -16.52
CA VAL A 227 0.41 -5.68 -15.28
C VAL A 227 1.06 -6.34 -14.07
N HIS A 228 1.66 -5.54 -13.18
CA HIS A 228 2.09 -6.05 -11.90
C HIS A 228 2.03 -5.03 -10.76
N CYS A 229 1.96 -5.56 -9.55
CA CYS A 229 2.14 -4.82 -8.32
C CYS A 229 3.14 -5.56 -7.43
N LYS A 230 2.82 -5.80 -6.16
CA LYS A 230 3.63 -6.65 -5.27
C LYS A 230 3.32 -8.13 -5.44
N ALA A 231 2.07 -8.52 -5.22
CA ALA A 231 1.62 -9.90 -5.36
C ALA A 231 0.93 -10.18 -6.72
N GLY A 232 0.62 -9.14 -7.49
CA GLY A 232 -0.20 -9.26 -8.71
C GLY A 232 -1.64 -9.66 -8.40
N LYS A 233 -2.20 -9.17 -7.28
CA LYS A 233 -3.54 -9.53 -6.79
C LYS A 233 -4.48 -8.31 -6.88
N GLY A 234 -4.73 -7.60 -5.78
CA GLY A 234 -5.70 -6.50 -5.70
C GLY A 234 -5.46 -5.39 -6.73
N ARG A 235 -4.36 -4.65 -6.60
CA ARG A 235 -4.01 -3.53 -7.51
C ARG A 235 -4.02 -3.92 -9.00
N SER A 236 -3.33 -5.02 -9.34
CA SER A 236 -3.26 -5.50 -10.73
C SER A 236 -4.60 -6.03 -11.23
N GLY A 237 -5.41 -6.62 -10.35
CA GLY A 237 -6.73 -7.11 -10.66
C GLY A 237 -7.72 -5.99 -10.90
N THR A 238 -7.68 -4.92 -10.09
CA THR A 238 -8.48 -3.70 -10.30
C THR A 238 -8.22 -3.15 -11.68
N ILE A 239 -6.96 -2.85 -12.02
CA ILE A 239 -6.62 -2.30 -13.35
C ILE A 239 -6.95 -3.27 -14.50
N ALA A 240 -6.65 -4.57 -14.36
CA ALA A 240 -6.98 -5.54 -15.39
C ALA A 240 -8.49 -5.66 -15.61
N CYS A 241 -9.29 -5.62 -14.54
CA CYS A 241 -10.75 -5.67 -14.65
C CYS A 241 -11.31 -4.37 -15.24
N SER A 242 -10.84 -3.20 -14.79
CA SER A 242 -11.22 -1.90 -15.37
C SER A 242 -10.97 -1.89 -16.87
N PHE A 243 -9.80 -2.33 -17.33
CA PHE A 243 -9.49 -2.40 -18.76
C PHE A 243 -10.43 -3.33 -19.54
N LEU A 244 -10.76 -4.51 -18.99
CA LEU A 244 -11.72 -5.40 -19.66
C LEU A 244 -13.12 -4.76 -19.75
N ILE A 245 -13.50 -3.94 -18.77
CA ILE A 245 -14.80 -3.27 -18.72
C ILE A 245 -14.82 -2.11 -19.73
N SER A 246 -13.92 -1.13 -19.61
CA SER A 246 -13.91 0.08 -20.42
C SER A 246 -13.48 -0.18 -21.87
N GLU A 247 -12.40 -0.95 -22.06
CA GLU A 247 -11.78 -1.11 -23.38
C GLU A 247 -12.29 -2.34 -24.15
N ARG A 248 -12.95 -3.29 -23.47
CA ARG A 248 -13.46 -4.53 -24.08
C ARG A 248 -14.94 -4.78 -23.84
N GLY A 249 -15.65 -3.91 -23.13
CA GLY A 249 -17.08 -4.00 -22.90
C GLY A 249 -17.52 -5.20 -22.04
N TRP A 250 -16.65 -5.70 -21.16
CA TRP A 250 -17.02 -6.80 -20.27
C TRP A 250 -17.92 -6.31 -19.13
N GLU A 251 -18.85 -7.17 -18.70
CA GLU A 251 -19.54 -6.98 -17.43
C GLU A 251 -18.57 -7.14 -16.26
N ALA A 252 -18.72 -6.30 -15.22
CA ALA A 252 -17.83 -6.29 -14.05
C ALA A 252 -17.66 -7.68 -13.40
N ASP A 253 -18.78 -8.39 -13.18
CA ASP A 253 -18.77 -9.75 -12.62
C ASP A 253 -17.97 -10.74 -13.47
N LYS A 254 -18.05 -10.62 -14.81
CA LYS A 254 -17.32 -11.50 -15.73
C LYS A 254 -15.83 -11.19 -15.71
N ALA A 255 -15.46 -9.90 -15.67
CA ALA A 255 -14.07 -9.47 -15.58
C ALA A 255 -13.42 -9.94 -14.26
N LEU A 256 -14.09 -9.71 -13.13
CA LEU A 256 -13.66 -10.17 -11.80
C LEU A 256 -13.51 -11.68 -11.74
N ARG A 257 -14.53 -12.42 -12.17
CA ARG A 257 -14.50 -13.88 -12.19
C ARG A 257 -13.35 -14.39 -13.06
N ARG A 258 -13.16 -13.79 -14.24
CA ARG A 258 -12.09 -14.14 -15.16
C ARG A 258 -10.71 -13.95 -14.52
N PHE A 259 -10.50 -12.80 -13.86
CA PHE A 259 -9.26 -12.53 -13.16
C PHE A 259 -9.04 -13.54 -12.02
N THR A 260 -10.05 -13.80 -11.18
CA THR A 260 -9.96 -14.80 -10.10
C THR A 260 -9.59 -16.18 -10.64
N GLU A 261 -10.31 -16.69 -11.65
CA GLU A 261 -10.10 -18.03 -12.20
C GLU A 261 -8.70 -18.22 -12.79
N ARG A 262 -8.14 -17.17 -13.40
CA ARG A 262 -6.79 -17.22 -13.99
C ARG A 262 -5.69 -17.00 -12.95
N ARG A 263 -5.92 -16.16 -11.95
CA ARG A 263 -4.89 -15.73 -10.99
C ARG A 263 -4.81 -16.61 -9.75
N MET A 264 -5.94 -17.11 -9.27
CA MET A 264 -6.08 -17.76 -7.96
C MET A 264 -6.24 -19.27 -8.10
N ARG A 265 -5.71 -20.03 -7.14
CA ARG A 265 -6.01 -21.46 -7.02
C ARG A 265 -7.48 -21.63 -6.65
N ALA A 266 -8.13 -22.66 -7.19
CA ALA A 266 -9.50 -22.98 -6.82
C ALA A 266 -9.64 -23.09 -5.30
N ARG A 267 -10.64 -22.40 -4.72
CA ARG A 267 -10.93 -22.33 -3.27
C ARG A 267 -9.93 -21.54 -2.42
N PHE A 268 -9.01 -20.77 -3.00
CA PHE A 268 -8.09 -19.88 -2.27
C PHE A 268 -8.56 -18.41 -2.20
N GLY A 269 -9.85 -18.18 -2.45
CA GLY A 269 -10.48 -16.86 -2.41
C GLY A 269 -10.34 -16.05 -3.71
N GLU A 270 -10.94 -14.87 -3.71
CA GLU A 270 -11.03 -14.00 -4.89
C GLU A 270 -9.71 -13.31 -5.25
N GLY A 271 -9.55 -12.99 -6.53
CA GLY A 271 -8.41 -12.24 -7.06
C GLY A 271 -8.43 -10.75 -6.66
N VAL A 272 -9.60 -10.12 -6.64
CA VAL A 272 -9.82 -8.81 -6.00
C VAL A 272 -10.82 -9.02 -4.88
N SER A 273 -10.48 -8.58 -3.67
CA SER A 273 -11.26 -8.92 -2.48
C SER A 273 -11.42 -7.77 -1.49
N ILE A 274 -10.77 -6.64 -1.73
CA ILE A 274 -10.85 -5.47 -0.85
C ILE A 274 -12.09 -4.68 -1.26
N PRO A 275 -13.08 -4.45 -0.37
CA PRO A 275 -14.29 -3.71 -0.70
C PRO A 275 -14.06 -2.40 -1.45
N SER A 276 -13.12 -1.55 -1.03
CA SER A 276 -12.83 -0.31 -1.77
C SER A 276 -12.30 -0.53 -3.19
N GLN A 277 -11.53 -1.59 -3.43
CA GLN A 277 -11.06 -1.94 -4.78
C GLN A 277 -12.18 -2.50 -5.66
N LEU A 278 -13.19 -3.13 -5.07
CA LEU A 278 -14.36 -3.61 -5.78
C LEU A 278 -15.29 -2.44 -6.16
N ARG A 279 -15.48 -1.49 -5.23
CA ARG A 279 -16.24 -0.25 -5.50
C ARG A 279 -15.69 0.49 -6.71
N GLU A 280 -14.37 0.61 -6.82
CA GLU A 280 -13.73 1.24 -7.99
C GLU A 280 -14.10 0.56 -9.33
N ILE A 281 -14.20 -0.77 -9.33
CA ILE A 281 -14.58 -1.55 -10.52
C ILE A 281 -16.07 -1.35 -10.84
N ASP A 282 -16.92 -1.25 -9.82
CA ASP A 282 -18.35 -0.97 -9.98
C ASP A 282 -18.58 0.47 -10.50
N ASP A 283 -17.80 1.43 -10.01
CA ASP A 283 -17.79 2.83 -10.46
C ASP A 283 -17.40 2.91 -11.95
N GLU A 284 -16.34 2.20 -12.36
CA GLU A 284 -15.93 2.09 -13.77
C GLU A 284 -17.02 1.46 -14.65
N SER A 285 -17.68 0.40 -14.16
CA SER A 285 -18.79 -0.23 -14.89
C SER A 285 -19.97 0.71 -15.08
N THR A 286 -20.17 1.66 -14.15
CA THR A 286 -21.22 2.68 -14.24
C THR A 286 -20.90 3.70 -15.32
N LEU A 287 -19.63 4.11 -15.48
CA LEU A 287 -19.20 5.00 -16.57
C LEU A 287 -19.45 4.37 -17.95
N GLY A 288 -19.02 3.12 -18.16
CA GLY A 288 -19.17 2.46 -19.47
C GLY A 288 -20.63 2.33 -19.93
N LYS A 289 -21.58 2.20 -18.99
CA LYS A 289 -23.02 2.18 -19.31
C LYS A 289 -23.57 3.55 -19.70
N ALA A 290 -23.07 4.63 -19.11
CA ALA A 290 -23.48 5.99 -19.43
C ALA A 290 -23.07 6.37 -20.88
N ASP A 291 -21.84 6.05 -21.28
CA ASP A 291 -21.33 6.38 -22.60
C ASP A 291 -22.01 5.59 -23.73
N SER A 292 -22.33 4.31 -23.49
CA SER A 292 -23.07 3.46 -24.43
C SER A 292 -24.50 3.95 -24.71
N SER A 293 -25.10 4.68 -23.76
CA SER A 293 -26.47 5.20 -23.88
C SER A 293 -26.60 6.52 -24.67
N THR A 294 -25.48 7.10 -25.14
CA THR A 294 -25.46 8.41 -25.81
C THR A 294 -25.03 8.30 -27.28
N LEU A 295 -25.86 7.66 -28.12
CA LEU A 295 -25.84 7.83 -29.58
C LEU A 295 -27.21 8.40 -30.02
N PRO A 296 -27.31 9.67 -30.44
CA PRO A 296 -28.59 10.23 -30.84
C PRO A 296 -28.95 9.71 -32.25
N ALA A 297 -29.96 8.84 -32.33
CA ALA A 297 -30.70 8.65 -33.56
C ALA A 297 -31.49 9.93 -33.84
N ALA A 298 -31.13 10.62 -34.92
CA ALA A 298 -31.94 11.68 -35.49
C ALA A 298 -33.27 11.08 -35.99
N ALA A 299 -34.39 11.48 -35.39
CA ALA A 299 -35.70 11.41 -36.02
C ALA A 299 -36.68 12.41 -35.39
N ASN A 300 -37.34 13.14 -36.28
CA ASN A 300 -38.33 14.18 -36.03
C ASN A 300 -39.62 13.67 -35.36
N ASP A 301 -40.25 14.64 -34.69
CA ASP A 301 -41.68 14.92 -34.65
C ASP A 301 -42.67 14.21 -33.69
N THR A 302 -43.44 15.11 -33.07
CA THR A 302 -44.85 15.05 -32.64
C THR A 302 -45.27 14.46 -31.28
N SER A 303 -45.47 15.39 -30.34
CA SER A 303 -46.56 15.50 -29.32
C SER A 303 -46.64 14.54 -28.11
N PRO A 304 -47.09 15.02 -26.93
CA PRO A 304 -46.92 14.33 -25.66
C PRO A 304 -48.16 13.52 -25.24
N PRO A 305 -48.00 12.36 -24.57
CA PRO A 305 -49.05 11.83 -23.72
C PRO A 305 -48.70 11.97 -22.23
N SER A 306 -49.66 12.58 -21.53
CA SER A 306 -50.07 12.42 -20.13
C SER A 306 -49.23 11.54 -19.19
N VAL A 307 -48.69 12.20 -18.17
CA VAL A 307 -48.05 11.64 -16.98
C VAL A 307 -49.09 10.98 -16.06
N SER A 308 -48.92 9.69 -15.76
CA SER A 308 -49.48 9.06 -14.55
C SER A 308 -48.36 8.84 -13.55
N SER A 309 -48.41 9.59 -12.46
CA SER A 309 -47.48 9.57 -11.33
C SER A 309 -47.68 8.34 -10.46
N ASP A 310 -46.67 7.49 -10.35
CA ASP A 310 -46.41 6.72 -9.14
C ASP A 310 -44.90 6.48 -9.02
N SER A 311 -44.24 7.28 -8.20
CA SER A 311 -42.86 7.06 -7.75
C SER A 311 -42.74 7.46 -6.28
N PRO A 312 -42.19 6.59 -5.41
CA PRO A 312 -42.07 6.83 -3.98
C PRO A 312 -40.76 7.58 -3.66
N PHE A 313 -40.56 8.79 -4.17
CA PHE A 313 -39.45 9.65 -3.75
C PHE A 313 -39.87 11.12 -3.76
N GLN A 314 -39.92 11.73 -2.57
CA GLN A 314 -40.05 13.19 -2.44
C GLN A 314 -38.66 13.81 -2.25
N PRO A 315 -38.32 14.87 -3.00
CA PRO A 315 -37.10 15.63 -2.77
C PRO A 315 -37.20 16.43 -1.46
N VAL A 316 -36.17 16.38 -0.63
CA VAL A 316 -36.06 17.20 0.58
C VAL A 316 -35.73 18.64 0.15
N ILE A 317 -36.77 19.46 0.03
CA ILE A 317 -36.65 20.90 -0.20
C ILE A 317 -36.33 21.59 1.13
N SER A 318 -35.11 22.15 1.24
CA SER A 318 -34.63 23.20 2.16
C SER A 318 -34.93 23.06 3.67
N PRO A 319 -33.91 23.11 4.57
CA PRO A 319 -34.17 23.10 6.01
C PRO A 319 -34.81 24.42 6.46
N LYS A 320 -36.02 24.34 7.01
CA LYS A 320 -36.63 25.43 7.79
C LYS A 320 -35.75 25.74 9.02
N PRO A 321 -35.67 27.01 9.46
CA PRO A 321 -34.91 27.38 10.64
C PRO A 321 -35.49 26.68 11.89
N TRP A 322 -34.60 26.07 12.67
CA TRP A 322 -34.91 25.27 13.86
C TRP A 322 -35.67 26.11 14.91
N PRO A 323 -36.82 25.65 15.45
CA PRO A 323 -37.43 26.27 16.63
C PRO A 323 -36.51 26.12 17.85
N LYS A 324 -36.47 27.13 18.72
CA LYS A 324 -35.66 27.25 19.94
C LYS A 324 -36.02 26.24 21.06
N MET A 325 -36.20 24.95 20.75
CA MET A 325 -36.60 23.90 21.71
C MET A 325 -35.52 22.83 21.94
N PHE A 326 -34.30 23.00 21.43
CA PHE A 326 -33.19 22.04 21.61
C PHE A 326 -32.09 22.49 22.57
N GLN A 327 -32.35 23.51 23.41
CA GLN A 327 -31.36 24.01 24.37
C GLN A 327 -31.50 23.46 25.79
N SER A 328 -32.38 22.49 26.05
CA SER A 328 -32.58 21.99 27.41
C SER A 328 -32.88 20.50 27.50
N ILE A 329 -31.88 19.64 27.27
CA ILE A 329 -31.83 18.33 27.93
C ILE A 329 -30.37 18.04 28.30
N PHE A 330 -29.96 18.55 29.47
CA PHE A 330 -28.88 17.96 30.25
C PHE A 330 -29.48 17.56 31.61
N PHE A 331 -29.19 16.32 32.01
CA PHE A 331 -29.45 15.67 33.30
C PHE A 331 -30.89 15.23 33.62
N SER A 332 -31.16 13.96 33.36
CA SER A 332 -31.83 13.08 34.34
C SER A 332 -31.25 11.68 34.22
N SER A 333 -30.72 11.17 35.34
CA SER A 333 -30.10 9.87 35.48
C SER A 333 -31.13 8.83 35.92
N ALA A 334 -31.62 8.03 34.98
CA ALA A 334 -32.16 6.68 35.18
C ALA A 334 -32.69 6.23 33.82
N ASP A 335 -31.91 5.43 33.09
CA ASP A 335 -32.32 4.46 32.05
C ASP A 335 -31.09 4.10 31.21
N VAL A 336 -30.20 3.28 31.79
CA VAL A 336 -29.01 2.75 31.13
C VAL A 336 -29.42 1.53 30.28
N GLU A 337 -30.20 1.77 29.22
CA GLU A 337 -30.39 0.81 28.12
C GLU A 337 -30.94 1.43 26.82
N THR A 338 -31.01 2.76 26.71
CA THR A 338 -31.45 3.43 25.48
C THR A 338 -30.27 3.84 24.60
N ALA A 339 -30.22 3.18 23.43
CA ALA A 339 -29.45 3.46 22.22
C ALA A 339 -28.64 4.76 22.22
N ILE A 340 -27.31 4.68 22.03
CA ILE A 340 -26.52 5.86 21.68
C ILE A 340 -27.11 6.41 20.36
N PRO A 341 -27.79 7.57 20.38
CA PRO A 341 -28.34 8.16 19.19
C PRO A 341 -27.15 8.73 18.42
N ALA A 342 -26.90 8.23 17.21
CA ALA A 342 -25.87 8.65 16.25
C ALA A 342 -24.85 9.72 16.72
N ILE A 343 -23.57 9.36 16.79
CA ILE A 343 -22.49 10.33 17.05
C ILE A 343 -22.28 11.19 15.79
N ILE A 344 -22.52 12.50 15.90
CA ILE A 344 -22.29 13.45 14.81
C ILE A 344 -20.94 14.14 15.01
N LEU A 345 -19.99 13.88 14.12
CA LEU A 345 -18.70 14.55 14.10
C LEU A 345 -18.75 15.70 13.09
N ARG A 346 -18.70 16.94 13.58
CA ARG A 346 -18.61 18.14 12.75
C ARG A 346 -17.23 18.77 12.93
N PRO A 347 -16.40 18.84 11.87
CA PRO A 347 -15.13 19.56 11.90
C PRO A 347 -15.34 21.02 12.32
N ARG A 348 -14.44 21.55 13.17
CA ARG A 348 -14.47 22.97 13.56
C ARG A 348 -14.17 23.89 12.38
N ASN A 349 -13.23 23.48 11.54
CA ASN A 349 -12.86 24.15 10.29
C ASN A 349 -13.29 23.27 9.11
N LYS A 350 -13.59 23.89 7.96
CA LYS A 350 -13.90 23.15 6.73
C LYS A 350 -12.71 22.24 6.37
N VAL A 351 -12.98 20.96 6.13
CA VAL A 351 -12.01 20.02 5.58
C VAL A 351 -12.23 20.00 4.08
N ILE A 352 -11.26 20.53 3.33
CA ILE A 352 -11.28 20.55 1.86
C ILE A 352 -10.19 19.59 1.40
N ILE A 353 -10.57 18.68 0.51
CA ILE A 353 -9.68 17.72 -0.13
C ILE A 353 -9.51 18.11 -1.61
N PRO A 354 -8.36 17.79 -2.22
CA PRO A 354 -8.05 18.22 -3.59
C PRO A 354 -8.78 17.41 -4.67
N THR A 355 -9.32 16.23 -4.33
CA THR A 355 -9.98 15.32 -5.28
C THR A 355 -11.34 14.86 -4.73
N SER A 356 -12.13 14.22 -5.58
CA SER A 356 -13.39 13.59 -5.18
C SER A 356 -13.20 12.26 -4.45
N ASP A 357 -11.99 11.71 -4.44
CA ASP A 357 -11.64 10.45 -3.76
C ASP A 357 -11.47 10.69 -2.26
N VAL A 358 -12.37 10.12 -1.45
CA VAL A 358 -12.41 10.32 -0.01
C VAL A 358 -12.05 9.03 0.72
N ASN A 359 -11.03 9.09 1.57
CA ASN A 359 -10.76 8.05 2.56
C ASN A 359 -11.23 8.47 3.95
N ILE A 360 -12.02 7.61 4.60
CA ILE A 360 -12.35 7.75 6.02
C ILE A 360 -11.77 6.54 6.76
N SER A 361 -10.85 6.81 7.69
CA SER A 361 -10.25 5.80 8.56
C SER A 361 -10.77 5.93 9.99
N ILE A 362 -11.07 4.80 10.61
CA ILE A 362 -11.65 4.66 11.95
C ILE A 362 -10.76 3.73 12.77
N ASP A 363 -10.18 4.31 13.83
CA ASP A 363 -9.42 3.57 14.83
C ASP A 363 -10.10 3.67 16.19
N ARG A 364 -10.41 2.52 16.79
CA ARG A 364 -10.88 2.46 18.18
C ARG A 364 -9.73 2.05 19.09
N ARG A 365 -9.47 2.88 20.09
CA ARG A 365 -8.46 2.64 21.12
C ARG A 365 -9.15 2.43 22.46
N ALA A 366 -8.80 1.35 23.15
CA ALA A 366 -9.30 1.04 24.48
C ALA A 366 -8.12 0.94 25.45
N MET A 367 -8.26 1.57 26.62
CA MET A 367 -7.29 1.46 27.70
C MET A 367 -7.54 0.17 28.48
N SER A 368 -6.51 -0.66 28.63
CA SER A 368 -6.55 -1.83 29.51
C SER A 368 -6.61 -1.37 30.96
N ALA A 369 -7.68 -1.74 31.67
CA ALA A 369 -7.82 -1.45 33.10
C ALA A 369 -6.74 -2.14 33.96
N TYR A 370 -6.16 -3.24 33.49
CA TYR A 370 -5.19 -4.04 34.24
C TYR A 370 -3.74 -3.59 34.00
N THR A 371 -3.37 -3.30 32.75
CA THR A 371 -1.98 -2.92 32.40
C THR A 371 -1.78 -1.42 32.24
N GLY A 372 -2.85 -0.63 32.17
CA GLY A 372 -2.79 0.81 31.86
C GLY A 372 -2.38 1.11 30.41
N TRP A 373 -2.20 0.10 29.56
CA TRP A 373 -1.77 0.28 28.17
C TRP A 373 -2.96 0.52 27.27
N THR A 374 -2.80 1.46 26.32
CA THR A 374 -3.80 1.70 25.27
C THR A 374 -3.58 0.69 24.15
N MET A 375 -4.61 -0.09 23.84
CA MET A 375 -4.61 -1.05 22.74
C MET A 375 -5.57 -0.61 21.65
N VAL A 376 -5.17 -0.79 20.39
CA VAL A 376 -6.07 -0.60 19.25
C VAL A 376 -6.95 -1.84 19.15
N THR A 377 -8.25 -1.67 19.33
CA THR A 377 -9.23 -2.78 19.31
C THR A 377 -9.93 -2.92 17.97
N SER A 378 -9.96 -1.84 17.18
CA SER A 378 -10.64 -1.80 15.89
C SER A 378 -9.89 -0.90 14.93
N VAL A 379 -9.75 -1.36 13.69
CA VAL A 379 -9.16 -0.62 12.57
C VAL A 379 -10.02 -0.89 11.36
N ALA A 380 -10.67 0.14 10.83
CA ALA A 380 -11.49 0.04 9.63
C ALA A 380 -11.31 1.30 8.79
N HIS A 381 -11.43 1.19 7.47
CA HIS A 381 -11.42 2.33 6.58
C HIS A 381 -12.32 2.08 5.37
N VAL A 382 -12.58 3.12 4.60
CA VAL A 382 -13.32 3.03 3.35
C VAL A 382 -12.88 4.13 2.40
N TRP A 383 -12.80 3.80 1.12
CA TRP A 383 -12.74 4.77 0.04
C TRP A 383 -14.09 4.84 -0.67
N PHE A 384 -14.48 6.05 -1.03
CA PHE A 384 -15.56 6.33 -1.96
C PHE A 384 -15.21 7.57 -2.76
N ASN A 385 -15.81 7.73 -3.94
CA ASN A 385 -15.63 8.93 -4.75
C ASN A 385 -16.96 9.68 -4.85
N ALA A 386 -16.95 10.96 -4.46
CA ALA A 386 -18.14 11.80 -4.38
C ALA A 386 -18.90 11.91 -5.72
N TYR A 387 -18.21 11.78 -6.86
CA TYR A 387 -18.82 11.78 -8.18
C TYR A 387 -19.86 10.66 -8.35
N PHE A 388 -19.53 9.44 -7.90
CA PHE A 388 -20.40 8.27 -8.00
C PHE A 388 -21.49 8.22 -6.92
N GLU A 389 -21.30 8.95 -5.82
CA GLU A 389 -22.27 9.07 -4.73
C GLU A 389 -23.36 10.14 -5.00
N GLY A 390 -23.64 10.41 -6.27
CA GLY A 390 -24.60 11.42 -6.74
C GLY A 390 -23.97 12.74 -7.21
N GLY A 391 -22.64 12.89 -7.10
CA GLY A 391 -21.89 14.07 -7.54
C GLY A 391 -21.98 14.39 -9.03
N GLN A 392 -22.27 13.39 -9.86
CA GLN A 392 -22.58 13.60 -11.28
C GLN A 392 -23.83 14.47 -11.52
N ALA A 393 -24.78 14.50 -10.58
CA ALA A 393 -26.05 15.20 -10.71
C ALA A 393 -26.26 16.31 -9.67
N TYR A 394 -25.57 16.26 -8.54
CA TYR A 394 -25.78 17.14 -7.40
C TYR A 394 -24.46 17.63 -6.81
N ASP A 395 -24.42 18.88 -6.32
CA ASP A 395 -23.22 19.46 -5.69
C ASP A 395 -22.95 18.97 -4.27
N SER A 396 -23.82 18.12 -3.73
CA SER A 396 -23.72 17.57 -2.37
C SER A 396 -24.45 16.24 -2.27
N GLY A 397 -24.02 15.42 -1.32
CA GLY A 397 -24.60 14.11 -1.10
C GLY A 397 -24.26 13.52 0.26
N VAL A 398 -24.70 12.27 0.44
CA VAL A 398 -24.43 11.48 1.63
C VAL A 398 -23.96 10.11 1.19
N PHE A 399 -22.73 9.77 1.57
CA PHE A 399 -22.23 8.42 1.46
C PHE A 399 -22.64 7.62 2.71
N GLU A 400 -23.12 6.39 2.52
CA GLU A 400 -23.49 5.49 3.61
C GLU A 400 -22.84 4.11 3.43
N VAL A 401 -22.29 3.56 4.51
CA VAL A 401 -21.70 2.22 4.50
C VAL A 401 -21.81 1.54 5.86
N ASP A 402 -22.20 0.27 5.86
CA ASP A 402 -22.27 -0.55 7.07
C ASP A 402 -20.88 -1.04 7.49
N TRP A 403 -20.69 -1.29 8.79
CA TRP A 403 -19.42 -1.76 9.35
C TRP A 403 -18.86 -2.99 8.63
N GLU A 404 -19.74 -3.91 8.24
CA GLU A 404 -19.39 -5.17 7.59
C GLU A 404 -18.78 -4.96 6.19
N ALA A 405 -19.10 -3.85 5.54
CA ALA A 405 -18.62 -3.46 4.20
C ALA A 405 -17.38 -2.56 4.23
N LEU A 406 -16.89 -2.15 5.41
CA LEU A 406 -15.64 -1.41 5.56
C LEU A 406 -14.42 -2.32 5.29
N ASP A 407 -13.34 -1.73 4.81
CA ASP A 407 -12.04 -2.39 4.73
C ASP A 407 -11.44 -2.51 6.13
N GLY A 408 -10.85 -3.66 6.44
CA GLY A 408 -10.12 -3.89 7.69
C GLY A 408 -8.62 -3.71 7.55
N ILE A 409 -7.86 -4.35 8.45
CA ILE A 409 -6.40 -4.23 8.51
C ILE A 409 -5.81 -4.70 7.18
N ARG A 410 -5.07 -3.80 6.48
CA ARG A 410 -4.50 -4.04 5.14
C ARG A 410 -5.55 -4.51 4.12
N GLY A 411 -6.76 -3.96 4.18
CA GLY A 411 -7.86 -4.30 3.28
C GLY A 411 -8.45 -5.69 3.49
N THR A 412 -8.14 -6.36 4.61
CA THR A 412 -8.77 -7.64 4.95
C THR A 412 -10.18 -7.43 5.52
N ASN A 413 -10.98 -8.49 5.62
CA ASN A 413 -12.29 -8.41 6.30
C ASN A 413 -12.18 -8.32 7.83
N ASN A 414 -10.96 -8.35 8.39
CA ASN A 414 -10.75 -8.26 9.84
C ASN A 414 -10.59 -6.79 10.26
N ARG A 415 -11.62 -6.27 10.92
CA ARG A 415 -11.70 -4.90 11.44
C ARG A 415 -11.54 -4.80 12.96
N GLY A 416 -11.20 -5.92 13.63
CA GLY A 416 -11.22 -6.01 15.09
C GLY A 416 -12.64 -6.02 15.66
N ILE A 417 -12.80 -5.51 16.88
CA ILE A 417 -14.10 -5.43 17.56
C ILE A 417 -15.00 -4.43 16.84
N LYS A 418 -16.29 -4.75 16.65
CA LYS A 418 -17.24 -3.82 16.02
C LYS A 418 -17.27 -2.49 16.79
N ALA A 419 -16.96 -1.39 16.10
CA ALA A 419 -16.85 -0.06 16.71
C ALA A 419 -18.10 0.81 16.48
N LEU A 420 -18.82 0.56 15.39
CA LEU A 420 -20.04 1.26 14.99
C LEU A 420 -20.89 0.33 14.12
N ASP A 421 -22.16 0.67 13.91
CA ASP A 421 -23.04 -0.10 13.02
C ASP A 421 -22.95 0.38 11.58
N ARG A 422 -23.01 1.70 11.36
CA ARG A 422 -23.00 2.32 10.04
C ARG A 422 -22.32 3.69 10.09
N LEU A 423 -21.55 3.99 9.05
CA LEU A 423 -20.92 5.27 8.80
C LEU A 423 -21.77 6.07 7.80
N LYS A 424 -21.99 7.36 8.07
CA LYS A 424 -22.56 8.31 7.12
C LYS A 424 -21.62 9.49 6.96
N VAL A 425 -21.31 9.86 5.72
CA VAL A 425 -20.44 11.00 5.40
C VAL A 425 -21.22 11.97 4.55
N VAL A 426 -21.49 13.16 5.09
CA VAL A 426 -22.11 14.26 4.34
C VAL A 426 -21.00 15.03 3.64
N TRP A 427 -21.11 15.17 2.33
CA TRP A 427 -20.11 15.85 1.50
C TRP A 427 -20.77 16.91 0.60
N ARG A 428 -19.96 17.87 0.15
CA ARG A 428 -20.33 18.88 -0.84
C ARG A 428 -19.10 19.30 -1.63
N TYR A 429 -19.25 19.64 -2.90
CA TYR A 429 -18.18 20.27 -3.66
C TYR A 429 -17.83 21.63 -3.05
N ALA A 430 -16.53 21.94 -3.07
CA ALA A 430 -16.05 23.25 -2.65
C ALA A 430 -16.51 24.29 -3.69
N GLU A 431 -17.04 25.41 -3.22
CA GLU A 431 -17.33 26.54 -4.10
C GLU A 431 -15.99 27.09 -4.61
N ALA A 432 -15.88 27.34 -5.91
CA ALA A 432 -14.71 28.03 -6.46
C ALA A 432 -14.71 29.46 -5.91
N GLU A 433 -13.78 29.76 -4.99
CA GLU A 433 -13.59 31.14 -4.54
C GLU A 433 -13.08 31.96 -5.73
N LYS A 434 -13.79 33.03 -6.10
CA LYS A 434 -13.30 34.02 -7.06
C LYS A 434 -11.96 34.53 -6.54
N GLU A 435 -10.93 34.47 -7.38
CA GLU A 435 -9.54 34.83 -7.05
C GLU A 435 -9.43 35.98 -6.04
N PRO A 436 -8.78 35.74 -4.88
CA PRO A 436 -8.15 36.80 -4.12
C PRO A 436 -6.62 36.64 -4.09
N GLU A 437 -5.97 37.76 -3.78
CA GLU A 437 -4.56 38.06 -3.94
C GLU A 437 -3.58 37.03 -3.35
N ALA A 438 -2.41 36.97 -3.99
CA ALA A 438 -1.33 36.02 -3.76
C ALA A 438 -0.91 35.90 -2.28
N GLY A 439 -1.04 34.69 -1.72
CA GLY A 439 -0.34 34.30 -0.50
C GLY A 439 -1.10 33.33 0.39
N ALA A 440 -0.68 32.06 0.35
CA ALA A 440 -1.03 30.93 1.23
C ALA A 440 -2.33 30.16 0.94
N GLY A 441 -2.17 28.84 0.74
CA GLY A 441 -3.24 27.85 0.80
C GLY A 441 -3.59 27.23 -0.55
N ILE A 442 -3.86 25.92 -0.54
CA ILE A 442 -4.23 25.09 -1.69
C ILE A 442 -5.23 25.82 -2.59
N GLN A 443 -4.86 26.03 -3.86
CA GLN A 443 -5.73 26.61 -4.87
C GLN A 443 -6.93 25.67 -5.10
N VAL A 444 -8.13 26.10 -4.71
CA VAL A 444 -9.38 25.42 -5.08
C VAL A 444 -9.69 25.80 -6.52
N THR A 445 -9.03 25.16 -7.48
CA THR A 445 -9.44 25.23 -8.89
C THR A 445 -10.82 24.57 -9.01
N GLY A 446 -11.74 25.18 -9.77
CA GLY A 446 -13.04 24.57 -10.03
C GLY A 446 -12.89 23.14 -10.57
N GLY A 447 -13.84 22.27 -10.24
CA GLY A 447 -13.78 20.84 -10.59
C GLY A 447 -13.44 20.62 -12.08
N ARG A 448 -12.38 19.84 -12.34
CA ARG A 448 -11.94 19.49 -13.70
C ARG A 448 -12.47 18.10 -14.05
N VAL A 449 -13.22 18.00 -15.14
CA VAL A 449 -13.59 16.70 -15.72
C VAL A 449 -12.32 16.04 -16.25
N ILE A 450 -12.05 14.81 -15.80
CA ILE A 450 -10.92 14.00 -16.25
C ILE A 450 -11.46 13.04 -17.29
N SER A 451 -11.22 13.36 -18.56
CA SER A 451 -11.55 12.47 -19.68
C SER A 451 -10.39 11.54 -19.97
N GLU A 452 -10.71 10.38 -20.52
CA GLU A 452 -9.72 9.48 -21.05
C GLU A 452 -9.00 10.08 -22.28
N PRO A 453 -7.65 10.06 -22.32
CA PRO A 453 -6.92 10.51 -23.50
C PRO A 453 -7.29 9.74 -24.77
N ALA A 454 -7.54 10.45 -25.88
CA ALA A 454 -7.91 9.80 -27.14
C ALA A 454 -6.76 8.94 -27.71
N PRO A 455 -7.05 7.96 -28.59
CA PRO A 455 -6.01 7.16 -29.22
C PRO A 455 -4.92 8.02 -29.87
N GLY A 456 -3.66 7.82 -29.45
CA GLY A 456 -2.49 8.57 -29.93
C GLY A 456 -2.19 9.88 -29.19
N GLU A 457 -3.05 10.33 -28.27
CA GLU A 457 -2.71 11.44 -27.38
C GLU A 457 -1.64 11.03 -26.36
N PRO A 458 -0.72 11.95 -25.98
CA PRO A 458 0.27 11.66 -24.97
C PRO A 458 -0.41 11.41 -23.62
N VAL A 459 -0.07 10.28 -22.99
CA VAL A 459 -0.54 9.94 -21.65
C VAL A 459 0.46 10.45 -20.62
N LEU A 460 -0.06 11.08 -19.56
CA LEU A 460 0.76 11.48 -18.42
C LEU A 460 1.12 10.24 -17.60
N GLU A 461 2.39 9.90 -17.61
CA GLU A 461 2.96 8.84 -16.77
C GLU A 461 3.73 9.47 -15.61
N SER A 462 3.82 8.73 -14.51
CA SER A 462 4.64 9.15 -13.37
C SER A 462 6.04 8.53 -13.45
N HIS A 463 6.87 8.81 -12.46
CA HIS A 463 8.19 8.18 -12.32
C HIS A 463 8.13 6.97 -11.37
N ALA A 464 9.10 6.07 -11.48
CA ALA A 464 9.27 4.99 -10.52
C ALA A 464 9.42 5.58 -9.10
N ALA A 465 8.65 5.08 -8.13
CA ALA A 465 8.75 5.57 -6.75
C ALA A 465 10.19 5.40 -6.21
N ASP A 466 10.83 6.44 -5.66
CA ASP A 466 12.22 6.35 -5.16
C ASP A 466 12.33 5.38 -3.96
N TRP A 467 12.73 4.15 -4.25
CA TRP A 467 12.94 3.09 -3.28
C TRP A 467 14.41 2.85 -2.95
N ARG A 468 15.32 3.57 -3.61
CA ARG A 468 16.77 3.50 -3.36
C ARG A 468 17.22 4.55 -2.34
N GLY A 469 16.32 5.48 -1.97
CA GLY A 469 16.52 6.41 -0.88
C GLY A 469 17.63 7.42 -1.16
N GLN A 470 17.84 7.77 -2.43
CA GLN A 470 18.83 8.81 -2.77
C GLN A 470 18.27 10.20 -2.45
N GLU A 471 16.96 10.44 -2.56
CA GLU A 471 16.34 11.70 -2.10
C GLU A 471 16.14 11.74 -0.56
N GLN A 472 16.05 10.59 0.11
CA GLN A 472 15.91 10.51 1.57
C GLN A 472 17.17 10.95 2.35
N GLN A 473 18.32 11.11 1.68
CA GLN A 473 19.54 11.63 2.31
C GLN A 473 19.65 13.15 2.25
N GLU A 474 19.01 13.82 1.29
CA GLU A 474 18.99 15.28 1.23
C GLU A 474 17.82 15.88 2.02
N HIS A 475 16.73 15.13 2.23
CA HIS A 475 15.61 15.53 3.09
C HIS A 475 15.37 14.49 4.19
N GLY A 476 16.18 14.59 5.26
CA GLY A 476 16.01 13.97 6.58
C GLY A 476 15.07 12.77 6.65
N GLY A 477 15.66 11.57 6.68
CA GLY A 477 15.00 10.27 6.67
C GLY A 477 13.70 10.17 7.47
N ILE A 478 12.75 9.42 6.89
CA ILE A 478 11.40 9.18 7.42
C ILE A 478 11.50 8.49 8.79
N ASP A 479 11.00 9.15 9.83
CA ASP A 479 10.79 8.52 11.12
C ASP A 479 9.72 7.43 10.97
N PRO A 480 10.02 6.14 11.23
CA PRO A 480 9.05 5.06 11.16
C PRO A 480 7.87 5.20 12.15
N ASN A 481 7.91 6.17 13.07
CA ASN A 481 6.82 6.54 13.96
C ASN A 481 6.09 7.84 13.58
N ALA A 482 6.36 8.41 12.40
CA ALA A 482 5.66 9.61 11.92
C ALA A 482 4.15 9.37 11.81
N SER A 483 3.36 10.39 12.17
CA SER A 483 1.90 10.31 12.10
C SER A 483 1.44 10.22 10.64
N SER A 484 0.28 9.61 10.38
CA SER A 484 -0.30 9.55 9.03
C SER A 484 -0.48 10.94 8.40
N GLU A 485 -0.64 11.98 9.23
CA GLU A 485 -0.76 13.37 8.82
C GLU A 485 0.57 13.95 8.32
N ASP A 486 1.70 13.55 8.93
CA ASP A 486 3.05 13.94 8.50
C ASP A 486 3.50 13.22 7.23
N LEU A 487 3.02 11.99 7.01
CA LEU A 487 3.25 11.24 5.77
C LEU A 487 2.44 11.83 4.61
N LEU A 488 1.19 12.22 4.85
CA LEU A 488 0.32 12.86 3.85
C LEU A 488 0.80 14.26 3.43
N ARG A 489 1.36 15.04 4.36
CA ARG A 489 1.92 16.37 4.06
C ARG A 489 3.18 16.34 3.20
N ARG A 490 3.88 15.22 3.14
CA ARG A 490 5.12 15.07 2.34
C ARG A 490 4.87 14.38 0.98
N SER A 491 3.66 13.85 0.76
CA SER A 491 3.24 13.22 -0.51
C SER A 491 2.41 14.13 -1.42
N LEU A 492 2.09 15.34 -0.95
CA LEU A 492 1.53 16.45 -1.73
C LEU A 492 2.67 17.43 -2.04
#